data_AF-A0A353VGL4-F1
#
_entry.id   AF-A0A353VGL4-F1
#
_cell.length_a   1.000
_cell.length_b   1.000
_cell.length_c   1.000
_cell.angle_alpha   90.00
_cell.angle_beta   90.00
_cell.angle_gamma   90.00
#
_symmetry.space_group_name_H-M   'P 1'
#
loop_
_entity.id
_entity.type
_entity.pdbx_description
1 polymer ?
#
loop_
_entity_poly.entity_id
_entity_poly.type
_entity_poly.pdbx_seq_one_letter_code
_entity_poly.pdbx_strand_id
1 'polypeptide(L)'
;MRILFVLSTLLILFGTSIKGQSTQATFFSENGEKFYLYVNNKLINRAPFQQVTAFDLSQKKYLIKIVFQDLSFKSLTEDIKPKKGRQTVYIVSGSSSGSSLDVYSKGKKGTYDESYAPPTIYDDPSYTGRLGCPYPMNEEKFHEAVDVIRKDEIQNSKMSLAKKVISDNCLSTKQLRVLLSALDYESDRLDLAKFAWPQTYDQENFYMLNDVFTYPNTIEEIDRFINQNQ
;
A
#
# COMPACT_ATOMS: atom_id res chain seq x y z
N MET A 1 3.94 82.50 13.40
CA MET A 1 4.20 81.41 12.44
C MET A 1 4.52 80.15 13.25
N ARG A 2 3.57 79.20 13.31
CA ARG A 2 3.64 77.96 14.11
C ARG A 2 4.19 76.85 13.23
N ILE A 3 5.21 76.11 13.67
CA ILE A 3 5.64 74.86 13.03
C ILE A 3 5.27 73.73 13.99
N LEU A 4 4.26 72.95 13.62
CA LEU A 4 3.87 71.70 14.29
C LEU A 4 4.89 70.61 13.90
N PHE A 5 5.50 69.97 14.90
CA PHE A 5 6.17 68.68 14.73
C PHE A 5 5.13 67.57 14.80
N VAL A 6 4.91 66.87 13.68
CA VAL A 6 4.10 65.65 13.64
C VAL A 6 5.05 64.46 13.80
N LEU A 7 5.01 63.81 14.95
CA LEU A 7 5.68 62.53 15.19
C LEU A 7 4.88 61.43 14.46
N SER A 8 5.44 60.89 13.38
CA SER A 8 4.92 59.71 12.70
C SER A 8 5.43 58.46 13.40
N THR A 9 4.55 57.75 14.11
CA THR A 9 4.84 56.43 14.66
C THR A 9 4.67 55.37 13.57
N LEU A 10 5.79 54.88 13.05
CA LEU A 10 5.83 53.77 12.11
C LEU A 10 5.53 52.45 12.86
N LEU A 11 4.30 51.97 12.75
CA LEU A 11 3.87 50.69 13.32
C LEU A 11 4.40 49.54 12.46
N ILE A 12 5.53 48.94 12.87
CA ILE A 12 6.06 47.72 12.21
C ILE A 12 5.18 46.54 12.62
N LEU A 13 4.24 46.17 11.75
CA LEU A 13 3.52 44.90 11.81
C LEU A 13 4.51 43.76 11.53
N PHE A 14 5.16 43.27 12.59
CA PHE A 14 5.78 41.94 12.55
C PHE A 14 4.66 40.92 12.36
N GLY A 15 4.49 40.47 11.10
CA GLY A 15 3.66 39.31 10.80
C GLY A 15 4.27 38.09 11.46
N THR A 16 3.83 37.74 12.66
CA THR A 16 4.12 36.44 13.25
C THR A 16 3.39 35.42 12.40
N SER A 17 4.12 34.65 11.60
CA SER A 17 3.58 33.43 11.01
C SER A 17 3.22 32.51 12.17
N ILE A 18 1.94 32.47 12.53
CA ILE A 18 1.40 31.46 13.42
C ILE A 18 1.59 30.14 12.68
N LYS A 19 2.66 29.40 12.98
CA LYS A 19 2.78 28.00 12.58
C LYS A 19 1.69 27.24 13.34
N GLY A 20 0.47 27.21 12.78
CA GLY A 20 -0.53 26.27 13.22
C GLY A 20 0.05 24.87 13.02
N GLN A 21 0.29 24.15 14.12
CA GLN A 21 0.69 22.75 14.03
C GLN A 21 -0.46 22.00 13.33
N SER A 22 -0.18 21.30 12.24
CA SER A 22 -1.18 20.46 11.57
C SER A 22 -1.48 19.24 12.44
N THR A 23 -2.74 18.81 12.47
CA THR A 23 -3.11 17.54 13.10
C THR A 23 -2.70 16.40 12.17
N GLN A 24 -1.99 15.42 12.69
CA GLN A 24 -1.52 14.27 11.92
C GLN A 24 -1.83 12.97 12.66
N ALA A 25 -2.03 11.89 11.90
CA ALA A 25 -2.14 10.54 12.43
C ALA A 25 -1.15 9.63 11.71
N THR A 26 -0.20 9.06 12.45
CA THR A 26 0.77 8.10 11.91
C THR A 26 0.44 6.71 12.42
N PHE A 27 0.47 5.76 11.52
CA PHE A 27 0.22 4.35 11.75
C PHE A 27 1.50 3.62 11.42
N PHE A 28 1.97 2.73 12.29
CA PHE A 28 3.15 1.92 12.01
C PHE A 28 3.02 0.50 12.56
N SER A 29 3.66 -0.45 11.90
CA SER A 29 3.83 -1.82 12.40
C SER A 29 5.17 -1.99 13.09
N GLU A 30 5.17 -2.69 14.23
CA GLU A 30 6.41 -3.07 14.94
C GLU A 30 7.13 -4.26 14.32
N ASN A 31 6.40 -5.18 13.69
CA ASN A 31 6.96 -6.39 13.09
C ASN A 31 7.25 -6.24 11.58
N GLY A 32 7.05 -5.03 11.03
CA GLY A 32 7.28 -4.74 9.61
C GLY A 32 6.14 -5.17 8.69
N GLU A 33 4.94 -5.43 9.22
CA GLU A 33 3.76 -5.66 8.40
C GLU A 33 3.48 -4.42 7.54
N LYS A 34 3.33 -4.63 6.23
CA LYS A 34 3.01 -3.56 5.28
C LYS A 34 1.52 -3.47 5.07
N PHE A 35 0.99 -2.25 4.97
CA PHE A 35 -0.45 -2.04 4.87
C PHE A 35 -0.81 -0.79 4.07
N TYR A 36 -2.08 -0.75 3.66
CA TYR A 36 -2.79 0.40 3.11
C TYR A 36 -3.64 1.03 4.20
N LEU A 37 -3.57 2.35 4.30
CA LEU A 37 -4.42 3.15 5.17
C LEU A 37 -5.49 3.84 4.34
N TYR A 38 -6.74 3.68 4.78
CA TYR A 38 -7.86 4.49 4.32
C TYR A 38 -8.34 5.37 5.46
N VAL A 39 -8.65 6.63 5.16
CA VAL A 39 -9.25 7.58 6.11
C VAL A 39 -10.56 8.08 5.50
N ASN A 40 -11.68 7.82 6.16
CA ASN A 40 -13.04 8.05 5.63
C ASN A 40 -13.19 7.51 4.20
N ASN A 41 -12.77 6.25 3.99
CA ASN A 41 -12.76 5.52 2.71
C ASN A 41 -11.82 6.08 1.62
N LYS A 42 -11.05 7.14 1.90
CA LYS A 42 -10.03 7.64 0.97
C LYS A 42 -8.68 6.95 1.23
N LEU A 43 -8.10 6.32 0.21
CA LEU A 43 -6.77 5.74 0.26
C LEU A 43 -5.71 6.83 0.50
N ILE A 44 -4.82 6.61 1.48
CA ILE A 44 -3.75 7.55 1.85
C ILE A 44 -2.44 7.21 1.15
N ASN A 45 -2.06 5.94 1.11
CA ASN A 45 -0.83 5.44 0.48
C ASN A 45 -1.16 4.49 -0.66
N ARG A 46 -0.63 4.75 -1.85
CA ARG A 46 -0.87 3.91 -3.03
C ARG A 46 -0.21 2.55 -2.91
N ALA A 47 1.02 2.46 -2.40
CA ALA A 47 1.74 1.20 -2.14
C ALA A 47 1.73 0.86 -0.64
N PRO A 48 1.81 -0.43 -0.25
CA PRO A 48 1.75 -0.83 1.14
C PRO A 48 3.08 -0.53 1.83
N PHE A 49 3.03 0.14 2.98
CA PHE A 49 4.20 0.51 3.76
C PHE A 49 4.05 0.08 5.21
N GLN A 50 5.17 -0.07 5.91
CA GLN A 50 5.15 -0.38 7.34
C GLN A 50 4.69 0.82 8.18
N GLN A 51 4.83 2.04 7.64
CA GLN A 51 4.44 3.27 8.30
C GLN A 51 3.80 4.23 7.30
N VAL A 52 2.66 4.80 7.69
CA VAL A 52 1.87 5.73 6.86
C VAL A 52 1.38 6.87 7.73
N THR A 53 1.47 8.10 7.21
CA THR A 53 0.98 9.31 7.90
C THR A 53 -0.13 9.97 7.10
N ALA A 54 -1.25 10.22 7.76
CA ALA A 54 -2.31 11.09 7.27
C ALA A 54 -2.11 12.50 7.82
N PHE A 55 -2.05 13.48 6.91
CA PHE A 55 -1.80 14.89 7.22
C PHE A 55 -3.10 15.72 7.22
N ASP A 56 -3.01 16.93 7.77
CA ASP A 56 -4.02 17.98 7.70
C ASP A 56 -5.43 17.55 8.16
N LEU A 57 -5.49 16.77 9.24
CA LEU A 57 -6.73 16.25 9.80
C LEU A 57 -7.50 17.35 10.57
N SER A 58 -8.59 17.85 10.00
CA SER A 58 -9.42 18.93 10.56
C SER A 58 -10.61 18.45 11.41
N GLN A 59 -11.06 17.20 11.26
CA GLN A 59 -12.22 16.66 11.95
C GLN A 59 -11.86 16.12 13.34
N LYS A 60 -12.85 16.03 14.23
CA LYS A 60 -12.65 15.47 15.58
C LYS A 60 -12.52 13.95 15.60
N LYS A 61 -13.06 13.28 14.58
CA LYS A 61 -13.19 11.83 14.49
C LYS A 61 -13.03 11.40 13.04
N TYR A 62 -12.36 10.29 12.82
CA TYR A 62 -12.18 9.67 11.50
C TYR A 62 -12.44 8.17 11.60
N LEU A 63 -13.10 7.62 10.59
CA LEU A 63 -13.13 6.18 10.39
C LEU A 63 -11.87 5.79 9.61
N ILE A 64 -11.09 4.86 10.13
CA ILE A 64 -9.95 4.31 9.40
C ILE A 64 -10.22 2.88 8.98
N LYS A 65 -9.58 2.44 7.90
CA LYS A 65 -9.47 1.03 7.52
C LYS A 65 -8.01 0.72 7.23
N ILE A 66 -7.50 -0.36 7.81
CA ILE A 66 -6.18 -0.91 7.50
C ILE A 66 -6.39 -2.20 6.71
N VAL A 67 -5.75 -2.28 5.55
CA VAL A 67 -5.70 -3.50 4.72
C VAL A 67 -4.24 -3.94 4.63
N PHE A 68 -3.93 -5.15 5.05
CA PHE A 68 -2.56 -5.67 5.03
C PHE A 68 -2.18 -6.15 3.63
N GLN A 69 -0.89 -6.09 3.30
CA GLN A 69 -0.35 -6.73 2.10
C GLN A 69 -0.40 -8.26 2.24
N ASP A 70 -0.10 -8.77 3.43
CA ASP A 70 -0.27 -10.19 3.74
C ASP A 70 -1.76 -10.51 3.93
N LEU A 71 -2.31 -11.29 3.01
CA LEU A 71 -3.73 -11.65 2.97
C LEU A 71 -4.15 -12.60 4.11
N SER A 72 -3.19 -13.17 4.86
CA SER A 72 -3.49 -13.98 6.04
C SER A 72 -3.95 -13.14 7.23
N PHE A 73 -3.67 -11.83 7.24
CA PHE A 73 -4.09 -10.92 8.29
C PHE A 73 -5.46 -10.32 7.98
N LYS A 74 -6.34 -10.29 8.99
CA LYS A 74 -7.65 -9.65 8.86
C LYS A 74 -7.50 -8.13 8.77
N SER A 75 -8.21 -7.50 7.83
CA SER A 75 -8.34 -6.03 7.82
C SER A 75 -9.04 -5.54 9.09
N LEU A 76 -8.73 -4.33 9.54
CA LEU A 76 -9.42 -3.68 10.67
C LEU A 76 -10.10 -2.40 10.21
N THR A 77 -11.18 -2.02 10.89
CA THR A 77 -11.89 -0.75 10.68
C THR A 77 -12.25 -0.18 12.04
N GLU A 78 -11.75 1.00 12.36
CA GLU A 78 -11.79 1.57 13.70
C GLU A 78 -12.01 3.08 13.64
N ASP A 79 -12.60 3.63 14.71
CA ASP A 79 -12.74 5.07 14.88
C ASP A 79 -11.54 5.65 15.62
N ILE A 80 -10.89 6.67 15.05
CA ILE A 80 -9.82 7.42 15.72
C ILE A 80 -10.23 8.86 16.03
N LYS A 81 -9.61 9.43 17.07
CA LYS A 81 -9.79 10.83 17.49
C LYS A 81 -8.40 11.47 17.67
N PRO A 82 -7.72 11.87 16.58
CA PRO A 82 -6.38 12.43 16.67
C PRO A 82 -6.40 13.76 17.44
N LYS A 83 -5.33 14.02 18.20
CA LYS A 83 -5.23 15.23 19.03
C LYS A 83 -5.01 16.46 18.14
N LYS A 84 -5.92 17.44 18.23
CA LYS A 84 -5.87 18.67 17.44
C LYS A 84 -4.50 19.35 17.54
N GLY A 85 -3.93 19.68 16.38
CA GLY A 85 -2.68 20.41 16.25
C GLY A 85 -1.45 19.66 16.75
N ARG A 86 -1.49 18.32 16.75
CA ARG A 86 -0.36 17.45 17.09
C ARG A 86 -0.40 16.18 16.25
N GLN A 87 0.71 15.47 16.22
CA GLN A 87 0.78 14.10 15.71
C GLN A 87 0.27 13.12 16.76
N THR A 88 -0.61 12.20 16.35
CA THR A 88 -0.99 11.02 17.14
C THR A 88 -0.43 9.78 16.44
N VAL A 89 0.28 8.94 17.19
CA VAL A 89 0.91 7.74 16.63
C VAL A 89 0.14 6.50 17.09
N TYR A 90 -0.11 5.59 16.15
CA TYR A 90 -0.84 4.34 16.33
C TYR A 90 0.05 3.16 15.92
N ILE A 91 0.00 2.10 16.71
CA ILE A 91 0.62 0.81 16.43
C ILE A 91 -0.43 -0.06 15.72
N VAL A 92 -0.04 -0.63 14.59
CA VAL A 92 -0.83 -1.58 13.80
C VAL A 92 -0.22 -2.96 13.99
N SER A 93 -1.05 -3.94 14.37
CA SER A 93 -0.62 -5.33 14.53
C SER A 93 -1.49 -6.26 13.69
N GLY A 94 -0.89 -6.96 12.74
CA GLY A 94 -1.57 -7.93 11.89
C GLY A 94 -1.81 -9.28 12.58
N SER A 95 -3.00 -9.86 12.42
CA SER A 95 -3.28 -11.21 12.90
C SER A 95 -4.42 -11.88 12.13
N SER A 96 -4.31 -13.19 11.94
CA SER A 96 -5.37 -14.02 11.34
C SER A 96 -6.57 -14.20 12.28
N SER A 97 -6.37 -14.16 13.60
CA SER A 97 -7.47 -14.24 14.57
C SER A 97 -8.22 -12.92 14.70
N GLY A 98 -7.50 -11.80 14.61
CA GLY A 98 -8.03 -10.44 14.60
C GLY A 98 -6.90 -9.43 14.78
N SER A 99 -6.74 -8.53 13.82
CA SER A 99 -5.74 -7.45 13.87
C SER A 99 -6.16 -6.35 14.84
N SER A 100 -5.20 -5.58 15.36
CA SER A 100 -5.45 -4.54 16.36
C SER A 100 -4.84 -3.20 15.98
N LEU A 101 -5.38 -2.16 16.63
CA LEU A 101 -4.88 -0.80 16.57
C LEU A 101 -4.73 -0.25 17.98
N ASP A 102 -3.50 0.10 18.36
CA ASP A 102 -3.16 0.62 19.68
C ASP A 102 -2.65 2.05 19.58
N VAL A 103 -2.94 2.89 20.58
CA VAL A 103 -2.29 4.22 20.66
C VAL A 103 -0.86 4.03 21.19
N TYR A 104 0.12 4.54 20.45
CA TYR A 104 1.51 4.53 20.89
C TYR A 104 1.70 5.44 22.10
N SER A 105 2.45 4.95 23.08
CA SER A 105 2.95 5.76 24.19
C SER A 105 4.44 5.46 24.37
N LYS A 106 5.27 6.49 24.61
CA LYS A 106 6.73 6.34 24.76
C LYS A 106 7.14 5.36 25.89
N GLY A 107 6.21 4.98 26.77
CA GLY A 107 6.41 3.99 27.83
C GLY A 107 6.08 2.54 27.42
N LYS A 108 5.47 2.30 26.26
CA LYS A 108 5.32 0.96 25.67
C LYS A 108 6.58 0.66 24.82
N LYS A 109 7.18 -0.52 25.01
CA LYS A 109 8.32 -0.99 24.20
C LYS A 109 7.95 -0.93 22.71
N GLY A 110 8.88 -0.45 21.88
CA GLY A 110 8.71 -0.23 20.44
C GLY A 110 9.49 0.99 19.95
N THR A 111 10.21 0.87 18.83
CA THR A 111 10.91 2.01 18.19
C THR A 111 10.06 2.55 17.05
N TYR A 112 9.13 3.44 17.38
CA TYR A 112 8.56 4.33 16.37
C TYR A 112 9.69 5.18 15.78
N ASP A 113 9.84 5.14 14.46
CA ASP A 113 10.85 5.92 13.75
C ASP A 113 10.24 7.24 13.26
N GLU A 114 10.52 8.32 14.00
CA GLU A 114 10.16 9.69 13.61
C GLU A 114 10.80 10.13 12.29
N SER A 115 11.88 9.47 11.85
CA SER A 115 12.62 9.77 10.62
C SER A 115 12.26 8.88 9.43
N TYR A 116 11.30 7.96 9.59
CA TYR A 116 10.90 7.05 8.52
C TYR A 116 10.43 7.81 7.29
N ALA A 117 11.13 7.58 6.18
CA ALA A 117 10.70 7.98 4.85
C ALA A 117 10.11 6.76 4.14
N PRO A 118 8.87 6.82 3.62
CA PRO A 118 8.34 5.73 2.82
C PRO A 118 9.24 5.54 1.59
N PRO A 119 9.48 4.27 1.16
CA PRO A 119 10.15 4.01 -0.09
C PRO A 119 9.50 4.78 -1.24
N THR A 120 10.33 5.22 -2.18
CA THR A 120 9.85 5.75 -3.45
C THR A 120 9.04 4.68 -4.20
N ILE A 121 8.10 5.10 -5.04
CA ILE A 121 7.30 4.22 -5.89
C ILE A 121 7.59 4.52 -7.36
N TYR A 122 7.43 3.52 -8.22
CA TYR A 122 7.40 3.71 -9.66
C TYR A 122 6.13 4.49 -10.05
N ASP A 123 6.33 5.66 -10.64
CA ASP A 123 5.25 6.56 -11.05
C ASP A 123 4.94 6.35 -12.54
N ASP A 124 3.98 5.46 -12.81
CA ASP A 124 3.37 5.31 -14.13
C ASP A 124 2.19 6.30 -14.23
N PRO A 125 2.27 7.34 -15.09
CA PRO A 125 1.19 8.31 -15.24
C PRO A 125 -0.13 7.69 -15.73
N SER A 126 -0.08 6.51 -16.35
CA SER A 126 -1.26 5.80 -16.85
C SER A 126 -1.98 5.00 -15.77
N TYR A 127 -1.36 4.80 -14.60
CA TYR A 127 -1.94 4.04 -13.50
C TYR A 127 -1.95 4.86 -12.21
N THR A 128 -3.15 5.20 -11.74
CA THR A 128 -3.35 5.96 -10.48
C THR A 128 -3.92 5.11 -9.35
N GLY A 129 -4.15 3.83 -9.59
CA GLY A 129 -4.76 2.90 -8.66
C GLY A 129 -3.86 2.49 -7.50
N ARG A 130 -4.38 1.61 -6.65
CA ARG A 130 -3.64 0.94 -5.56
C ARG A 130 -2.52 0.07 -6.14
N LEU A 131 -1.31 0.21 -5.60
CA LEU A 131 -0.13 -0.54 -5.99
C LEU A 131 0.06 -1.75 -5.07
N GLY A 132 0.17 -2.97 -5.59
CA GLY A 132 0.52 -4.14 -4.74
C GLY A 132 1.95 -4.06 -4.20
N CYS A 133 2.85 -3.48 -4.99
CA CYS A 133 4.28 -3.39 -4.73
C CYS A 133 4.86 -2.18 -5.48
N PRO A 134 6.01 -1.62 -5.03
CA PRO A 134 6.44 -0.29 -5.46
C PRO A 134 7.08 -0.23 -6.86
N TYR A 135 7.71 -1.31 -7.36
CA TYR A 135 8.50 -1.28 -8.59
C TYR A 135 8.33 -2.55 -9.41
N PRO A 136 7.62 -2.52 -10.56
CA PRO A 136 7.53 -3.70 -11.41
C PRO A 136 8.93 -4.11 -11.91
N MET A 137 9.11 -5.41 -12.08
CA MET A 137 10.31 -6.02 -12.63
C MET A 137 10.59 -5.44 -14.01
N ASN A 138 11.86 -5.25 -14.35
CA ASN A 138 12.25 -4.84 -15.69
C ASN A 138 11.88 -5.94 -16.71
N GLU A 139 11.38 -5.51 -17.88
CA GLU A 139 10.90 -6.39 -18.96
C GLU A 139 11.93 -7.41 -19.46
N GLU A 140 13.21 -7.03 -19.60
CA GLU A 140 14.28 -7.92 -20.09
C GLU A 140 14.51 -9.07 -19.11
N LYS A 141 14.74 -8.73 -17.83
CA LYS A 141 14.92 -9.72 -16.77
C LYS A 141 13.68 -10.59 -16.58
N PHE A 142 12.49 -10.02 -16.76
CA PHE A 142 11.25 -10.76 -16.68
C PHE A 142 11.17 -11.82 -17.80
N HIS A 143 11.47 -11.45 -19.04
CA HIS A 143 11.50 -12.40 -20.16
C HIS A 143 12.53 -13.51 -19.96
N GLU A 144 13.74 -13.18 -19.48
CA GLU A 144 14.76 -14.19 -19.14
C GLU A 144 14.24 -15.21 -18.13
N ALA A 145 13.56 -14.74 -17.07
CA ALA A 145 12.99 -15.62 -16.04
C ALA A 145 11.88 -16.53 -16.60
N VAL A 146 10.99 -15.97 -17.43
CA VAL A 146 9.92 -16.75 -18.08
C VAL A 146 10.47 -17.79 -19.05
N ASP A 147 11.54 -17.47 -19.79
CA ASP A 147 12.16 -18.40 -20.73
C ASP A 147 12.77 -19.62 -20.04
N VAL A 148 13.32 -19.44 -18.83
CA VAL A 148 13.77 -20.56 -18.00
C VAL A 148 12.60 -21.46 -17.61
N ILE A 149 11.48 -20.86 -17.18
CA ILE A 149 10.28 -21.60 -16.75
C ILE A 149 9.66 -22.37 -17.92
N ARG A 150 9.56 -21.76 -19.11
CA ARG A 150 8.97 -22.41 -20.30
C ARG A 150 9.74 -23.62 -20.79
N LYS A 151 11.07 -23.63 -20.62
CA LYS A 151 11.96 -24.72 -21.06
C LYS A 151 11.95 -25.91 -20.12
N ASP A 152 11.47 -25.74 -18.89
CA ASP A 152 11.33 -26.84 -17.94
C ASP A 152 10.18 -27.76 -18.37
N GLU A 153 10.40 -29.08 -18.36
CA GLU A 153 9.37 -30.06 -18.70
C GLU A 153 8.56 -30.50 -17.47
N ILE A 154 9.02 -30.17 -16.26
CA ILE A 154 8.43 -30.60 -15.00
C ILE A 154 7.54 -29.50 -14.44
N GLN A 155 6.23 -29.72 -14.45
CA GLN A 155 5.26 -28.72 -13.99
C GLN A 155 5.47 -28.25 -12.55
N ASN A 156 5.78 -29.15 -11.62
CA ASN A 156 6.06 -28.77 -10.24
C ASN A 156 7.26 -27.83 -10.13
N SER A 157 8.28 -28.05 -10.96
CA SER A 157 9.46 -27.19 -11.04
C SER A 157 9.10 -25.82 -11.63
N LYS A 158 8.31 -25.76 -12.71
CA LYS A 158 7.74 -24.51 -13.25
C LYS A 158 7.03 -23.70 -12.16
N MET A 159 6.17 -24.36 -11.39
CA MET A 159 5.43 -23.72 -10.30
C MET A 159 6.34 -23.18 -9.19
N SER A 160 7.35 -23.94 -8.77
CA SER A 160 8.33 -23.49 -7.77
C SER A 160 9.15 -22.30 -8.28
N LEU A 161 9.61 -22.33 -9.52
CA LEU A 161 10.35 -21.23 -10.15
C LEU A 161 9.48 -19.98 -10.29
N ALA A 162 8.24 -20.12 -10.74
CA ALA A 162 7.31 -19.00 -10.88
C ALA A 162 7.01 -18.33 -9.54
N LYS A 163 6.73 -19.11 -8.49
CA LYS A 163 6.55 -18.57 -7.12
C LYS A 163 7.80 -17.86 -6.60
N LYS A 164 8.98 -18.34 -6.96
CA LYS A 164 10.25 -17.67 -6.63
C LYS A 164 10.37 -16.33 -7.34
N VAL A 165 10.08 -16.26 -8.65
CA VAL A 165 10.10 -15.00 -9.42
C VAL A 165 9.18 -13.97 -8.78
N ILE A 166 7.95 -14.35 -8.43
CA ILE A 166 6.95 -13.48 -7.78
C ILE A 166 7.37 -13.08 -6.36
N SER A 167 7.96 -13.98 -5.58
CA SER A 167 8.43 -13.65 -4.21
C SER A 167 9.55 -12.62 -4.23
N ASP A 168 10.45 -12.73 -5.23
CA ASP A 168 11.64 -11.90 -5.33
C ASP A 168 11.38 -10.59 -6.12
N ASN A 169 10.27 -10.51 -6.87
CA ASN A 169 9.99 -9.40 -7.78
C ASN A 169 8.51 -9.03 -7.80
N CYS A 170 8.25 -7.73 -7.93
CA CYS A 170 6.93 -7.21 -8.23
C CYS A 170 6.65 -7.33 -9.73
N LEU A 171 5.46 -7.78 -10.13
CA LEU A 171 5.10 -7.94 -11.55
C LEU A 171 3.95 -7.00 -11.91
N SER A 172 3.93 -6.45 -13.13
CA SER A 172 2.68 -5.89 -13.65
C SER A 172 1.68 -7.01 -13.96
N THR A 173 0.39 -6.71 -14.04
CA THR A 173 -0.63 -7.66 -14.48
C THR A 173 -0.31 -8.21 -15.87
N LYS A 174 0.25 -7.38 -16.76
CA LYS A 174 0.68 -7.81 -18.10
C LYS A 174 1.79 -8.86 -18.03
N GLN A 175 2.79 -8.64 -17.18
CA GLN A 175 3.87 -9.61 -16.94
C GLN A 175 3.31 -10.88 -16.31
N LEU A 176 2.51 -10.75 -15.25
CA LEU A 176 1.87 -11.89 -14.59
C LEU A 176 1.09 -12.73 -15.59
N ARG A 177 0.31 -12.12 -16.49
CA ARG A 177 -0.40 -12.83 -17.56
C ARG A 177 0.53 -13.72 -18.40
N VAL A 178 1.67 -13.19 -18.85
CA VAL A 178 2.67 -13.92 -19.64
C VAL A 178 3.25 -15.10 -18.86
N LEU A 179 3.50 -14.90 -17.56
CA LEU A 179 3.98 -15.94 -16.65
C LEU A 179 2.93 -17.04 -16.44
N LEU A 180 1.66 -16.68 -16.25
CA LEU A 180 0.56 -17.65 -16.13
C LEU A 180 0.43 -18.51 -17.40
N SER A 181 0.55 -17.91 -18.59
CA SER A 181 0.51 -18.66 -19.85
C SER A 181 1.68 -19.63 -20.06
N ALA A 182 2.74 -19.56 -19.24
CA ALA A 182 3.85 -20.53 -19.28
C ALA A 182 3.54 -21.85 -18.55
N LEU A 183 2.45 -21.89 -17.77
CA LEU A 183 2.01 -23.08 -17.04
C LEU A 183 1.03 -23.91 -17.86
N ASP A 184 1.12 -25.24 -17.72
CA ASP A 184 0.35 -26.17 -18.54
C ASP A 184 -1.09 -26.35 -18.05
N TYR A 185 -1.31 -26.37 -16.73
CA TYR A 185 -2.62 -26.59 -16.12
C TYR A 185 -3.28 -25.30 -15.64
N GLU A 186 -4.58 -25.18 -15.89
CA GLU A 186 -5.37 -24.02 -15.49
C GLU A 186 -5.49 -23.86 -13.97
N SER A 187 -5.54 -24.97 -13.22
CA SER A 187 -5.50 -24.96 -11.75
C SER A 187 -4.24 -24.27 -11.22
N ASP A 188 -3.10 -24.52 -11.85
CA ASP A 188 -1.82 -23.97 -11.44
C ASP A 188 -1.75 -22.48 -11.76
N ARG A 189 -2.34 -22.05 -12.89
CA ARG A 189 -2.49 -20.63 -13.21
C ARG A 189 -3.35 -19.91 -12.18
N LEU A 190 -4.46 -20.52 -11.75
CA LEU A 190 -5.34 -19.93 -10.75
C LEU A 190 -4.64 -19.77 -9.41
N ASP A 191 -3.95 -20.82 -8.95
CA ASP A 191 -3.19 -20.80 -7.70
C ASP A 191 -2.06 -19.79 -7.74
N LEU A 192 -1.32 -19.72 -8.85
CA LEU A 192 -0.23 -18.76 -9.03
C LEU A 192 -0.75 -17.32 -9.11
N ALA A 193 -1.89 -17.08 -9.77
CA ALA A 193 -2.52 -15.76 -9.84
C ALA A 193 -2.87 -15.25 -8.43
N LYS A 194 -3.57 -16.06 -7.64
CA LYS A 194 -3.92 -15.69 -6.25
C LYS A 194 -2.68 -15.43 -5.40
N PHE A 195 -1.64 -16.27 -5.55
CA PHE A 195 -0.36 -16.08 -4.88
C PHE A 195 0.32 -14.76 -5.27
N ALA A 196 0.24 -14.36 -6.54
CA ALA A 196 0.87 -13.16 -7.07
C ALA A 196 0.17 -11.85 -6.71
N TRP A 197 -1.08 -11.88 -6.23
CA TRP A 197 -1.87 -10.69 -5.94
C TRP A 197 -1.13 -9.64 -5.09
N PRO A 198 -0.53 -9.98 -3.93
CA PRO A 198 0.17 -8.99 -3.11
C PRO A 198 1.44 -8.42 -3.77
N GLN A 199 1.96 -9.10 -4.80
CA GLN A 199 3.16 -8.74 -5.55
C GLN A 199 2.83 -8.29 -6.99
N THR A 200 1.58 -7.90 -7.23
CA THR A 200 1.17 -7.33 -8.53
C THR A 200 1.10 -5.82 -8.45
N TYR A 201 1.86 -5.12 -9.29
CA TYR A 201 1.97 -3.66 -9.31
C TYR A 201 0.60 -3.02 -9.52
N ASP A 202 -0.11 -3.34 -10.60
CA ASP A 202 -1.34 -2.71 -11.03
C ASP A 202 -2.60 -3.54 -10.72
N GLN A 203 -2.86 -3.75 -9.42
CA GLN A 203 -3.93 -4.63 -8.92
C GLN A 203 -5.34 -4.33 -9.44
N GLU A 204 -5.65 -3.09 -9.85
CA GLU A 204 -6.97 -2.78 -10.43
C GLU A 204 -7.12 -3.36 -11.84
N ASN A 205 -6.02 -3.67 -12.54
CA ASN A 205 -6.03 -4.32 -13.86
C ASN A 205 -6.13 -5.84 -13.79
N PHE A 206 -6.17 -6.44 -12.60
CA PHE A 206 -6.08 -7.90 -12.42
C PHE A 206 -7.18 -8.70 -13.14
N TYR A 207 -8.33 -8.08 -13.41
CA TYR A 207 -9.40 -8.66 -14.24
C TYR A 207 -8.92 -9.04 -15.66
N MET A 208 -7.83 -8.43 -16.14
CA MET A 208 -7.24 -8.74 -17.44
C MET A 208 -6.69 -10.17 -17.51
N LEU A 209 -6.47 -10.84 -16.37
CA LEU A 209 -6.03 -12.24 -16.33
C LEU A 209 -7.14 -13.23 -16.71
N ASN A 210 -8.40 -12.78 -16.84
CA ASN A 210 -9.49 -13.65 -17.26
C ASN A 210 -9.24 -14.30 -18.63
N ASP A 211 -8.38 -13.70 -19.47
CA ASP A 211 -8.00 -14.24 -20.79
C ASP A 211 -7.08 -15.47 -20.75
N VAL A 212 -6.44 -15.78 -19.61
CA VAL A 212 -5.60 -17.00 -19.47
C VAL A 212 -6.37 -18.22 -18.96
N PHE A 213 -7.66 -18.04 -18.65
CA PHE A 213 -8.56 -19.06 -18.14
C PHE A 213 -9.63 -19.41 -19.17
N THR A 214 -9.92 -20.70 -19.29
CA THR A 214 -10.88 -21.25 -20.26
C THR A 214 -12.15 -21.71 -19.57
N TYR A 215 -12.05 -22.29 -18.36
CA TYR A 215 -13.20 -22.87 -17.69
C TYR A 215 -13.99 -21.80 -16.91
N PRO A 216 -15.34 -21.75 -17.07
CA PRO A 216 -16.17 -20.75 -16.39
C PRO A 216 -16.03 -20.73 -14.87
N ASN A 217 -15.87 -21.90 -14.23
CA ASN A 217 -15.67 -21.99 -12.78
C ASN A 217 -14.37 -21.32 -12.33
N THR A 218 -13.29 -21.43 -13.12
CA THR A 218 -12.02 -20.76 -12.81
C THR A 218 -12.16 -19.25 -12.90
N ILE A 219 -12.87 -18.76 -13.93
CA ILE A 219 -13.15 -17.34 -14.14
C ILE A 219 -13.97 -16.79 -12.97
N GLU A 220 -15.04 -17.48 -12.57
CA GLU A 220 -15.84 -17.10 -11.41
C GLU A 220 -15.02 -17.08 -10.11
N GLU A 221 -14.09 -18.01 -9.97
CA GLU A 221 -13.25 -18.12 -8.78
C GLU A 221 -12.21 -16.98 -8.70
N ILE A 222 -11.57 -16.63 -9.82
CA ILE A 222 -10.64 -15.49 -9.83
C ILE A 222 -11.38 -14.15 -9.67
N ASP A 223 -12.55 -13.99 -10.28
CA ASP A 223 -13.38 -12.79 -10.10
C ASP A 223 -13.82 -12.63 -8.64
N ARG A 224 -14.22 -13.72 -7.98
CA ARG A 224 -14.54 -13.70 -6.55
C ARG A 224 -13.34 -13.29 -5.71
N PHE A 225 -12.16 -13.82 -6.03
CA PHE A 225 -10.93 -13.48 -5.34
C PHE A 225 -10.59 -11.99 -5.49
N ILE A 226 -10.69 -11.43 -6.70
CA ILE A 226 -10.44 -9.99 -6.96
C ILE A 226 -11.39 -9.14 -6.12
N ASN A 227 -12.70 -9.43 -6.17
CA ASN A 227 -13.72 -8.67 -5.43
C ASN A 227 -13.54 -8.69 -3.91
N GLN A 228 -12.92 -9.73 -3.36
CA GLN A 228 -12.64 -9.84 -1.92
C GLN A 228 -11.40 -9.05 -1.47
N ASN A 229 -10.47 -8.75 -2.38
CA ASN A 229 -9.14 -8.24 -2.04
C ASN A 229 -8.83 -6.83 -2.59
N GLN A 230 -9.70 -6.27 -3.45
CA GLN A 230 -9.69 -4.86 -3.84
C GLN A 230 -10.13 -3.93 -2.70
#